data_AF-W9WBH2-F1
#
_entry.id   AF-W9WBH2-F1
#
_cell.length_a   1.000
_cell.length_b   1.000
_cell.length_c   1.000
_cell.angle_alpha   90.00
_cell.angle_beta   90.00
_cell.angle_gamma   90.00
#
_symmetry.space_group_name_H-M   'P 1'
#
loop_
_entity.id
_entity.type
_entity.pdbx_description
1 polymer ?
#
loop_
_entity_poly.entity_id
_entity_poly.type
_entity_poly.pdbx_seq_one_letter_code
_entity_poly.pdbx_strand_id
1 'polypeptide(L)'
;FRTTLKNAGLNCRKWFNNKFIMQIDKLAAYHRIPDTLARAAHRKATRHLFSSIKVEYVDAYKPRPSLVSLTGKKVDCHVHAEVQLVIHYLQPVTTLPPRYIGTSKGACFLCHLLIVEHSRFAVSTWHGRLFDQWTIPDLAEYTPENVATLRAIIQRMHDKSSRLLTVPHPKRPHPLTS
;
A
#
# COMPACT_ATOMS: atom_id res chain seq x y z
N PHE A 1 -10.60 -19.10 -0.36
CA PHE A 1 -11.37 -18.32 0.62
C PHE A 1 -12.79 -18.00 0.16
N ARG A 2 -13.02 -17.24 -0.93
CA ARG A 2 -14.39 -16.90 -1.39
C ARG A 2 -15.23 -18.15 -1.75
N THR A 3 -14.61 -19.13 -2.40
CA THR A 3 -15.24 -20.43 -2.68
C THR A 3 -15.52 -21.20 -1.38
N THR A 4 -14.59 -21.16 -0.43
CA THR A 4 -14.73 -21.76 0.90
C THR A 4 -15.91 -21.19 1.69
N LEU A 5 -16.10 -19.86 1.67
CA LEU A 5 -17.25 -19.20 2.32
C LEU A 5 -18.57 -19.61 1.68
N LYS A 6 -18.64 -19.65 0.34
CA LYS A 6 -19.82 -20.14 -0.37
C LYS A 6 -20.14 -21.60 -0.03
N ASN A 7 -19.11 -22.46 0.00
CA ASN A 7 -19.26 -23.87 0.34
C ASN A 7 -19.71 -24.06 1.81
N ALA A 8 -19.38 -23.13 2.69
CA ALA A 8 -19.85 -23.11 4.08
C ALA A 8 -21.25 -22.49 4.27
N GLY A 9 -21.97 -22.16 3.18
CA GLY A 9 -23.28 -21.52 3.25
C GLY A 9 -23.25 -20.05 3.72
N LEU A 10 -22.06 -19.44 3.79
CA LEU A 10 -21.89 -18.07 4.30
C LEU A 10 -22.04 -17.04 3.18
N ASN A 11 -22.82 -16.00 3.42
CA ASN A 11 -22.96 -14.88 2.49
C ASN A 11 -21.66 -14.05 2.47
N CYS A 12 -20.90 -14.16 1.37
CA CYS A 12 -19.63 -13.44 1.20
C CYS A 12 -19.77 -11.92 1.39
N ARG A 13 -20.87 -11.31 0.92
CA ARG A 13 -21.07 -9.86 1.03
C ARG A 13 -21.28 -9.42 2.48
N LYS A 14 -22.06 -10.18 3.26
CA LYS A 14 -22.25 -9.93 4.70
C LYS A 14 -20.95 -10.15 5.47
N TRP A 15 -20.18 -11.19 5.12
CA TRP A 15 -18.90 -11.51 5.73
C TRP A 15 -17.89 -10.37 5.57
N PHE A 16 -17.64 -9.93 4.32
CA PHE A 16 -16.65 -8.87 4.03
C PHE A 16 -17.09 -7.47 4.50
N ASN A 17 -18.37 -7.27 4.80
CA ASN A 17 -18.86 -6.02 5.40
C ASN A 17 -18.79 -6.02 6.94
N ASN A 18 -18.46 -7.15 7.59
CA ASN A 18 -18.37 -7.23 9.03
C ASN A 18 -17.00 -6.71 9.52
N LYS A 19 -17.03 -5.60 10.27
CA LYS A 19 -15.82 -4.95 10.80
C LYS A 19 -14.99 -5.87 11.71
N PHE A 20 -15.62 -6.71 12.54
CA PHE A 20 -14.90 -7.59 13.47
C PHE A 20 -14.13 -8.67 12.73
N ILE A 21 -14.78 -9.31 11.76
CA ILE A 21 -14.15 -10.30 10.89
C ILE A 21 -12.97 -9.69 10.13
N MET A 22 -13.13 -8.46 9.63
CA MET A 22 -12.02 -7.75 8.97
C MET A 22 -10.86 -7.41 9.91
N GLN A 23 -11.07 -7.30 11.23
CA GLN A 23 -9.96 -7.16 12.18
C GLN A 23 -9.24 -8.49 12.39
N ILE A 24 -9.96 -9.61 12.45
CA ILE A 24 -9.35 -10.95 12.54
C ILE A 24 -8.47 -11.21 11.30
N ASP A 25 -8.97 -10.89 10.10
CA ASP A 25 -8.20 -11.05 8.86
C ASP A 25 -6.91 -10.23 8.88
N LYS A 26 -6.95 -9.00 9.44
CA LYS A 26 -5.74 -8.18 9.62
C LYS A 26 -4.76 -8.83 10.58
N LEU A 27 -5.21 -9.30 11.75
CA LEU A 27 -4.36 -9.99 12.72
C LEU A 27 -3.72 -11.25 12.12
N ALA A 28 -4.49 -12.04 11.38
CA ALA A 28 -3.99 -13.21 10.67
C ALA A 28 -2.94 -12.83 9.62
N ALA A 29 -3.12 -11.72 8.89
CA ALA A 29 -2.12 -11.22 7.94
C ALA A 29 -0.81 -10.82 8.64
N TYR A 30 -0.88 -10.18 9.82
CA TYR A 30 0.30 -9.87 10.63
C TYR A 30 1.04 -11.12 11.11
N HIS A 31 0.32 -12.21 11.41
CA HIS A 31 0.94 -13.49 11.80
C HIS A 31 1.57 -14.24 10.60
N ARG A 32 0.96 -14.17 9.41
CA ARG A 32 1.44 -14.90 8.22
C ARG A 32 2.81 -14.44 7.73
N ILE A 33 3.14 -13.15 7.89
CA ILE A 33 4.42 -12.58 7.46
C ILE A 33 5.60 -13.20 8.22
N PRO A 34 5.69 -13.12 9.56
CA PRO A 34 6.80 -13.70 10.31
C PRO A 34 6.88 -15.22 10.14
N ASP A 35 5.74 -15.92 10.07
CA ASP A 35 5.70 -17.36 9.79
C ASP A 35 6.30 -17.70 8.41
N THR A 36 5.99 -16.91 7.38
CA THR A 36 6.58 -17.08 6.04
C THR A 36 8.08 -16.78 6.03
N LEU A 37 8.52 -15.72 6.72
CA LEU A 37 9.93 -15.36 6.84
C LEU A 37 10.72 -16.44 7.61
N ALA A 38 10.17 -16.95 8.72
CA ALA A 38 10.78 -18.03 9.50
C ALA A 38 10.95 -19.29 8.64
N ARG A 39 9.90 -19.71 7.93
CA ARG A 39 9.99 -20.84 6.99
C ARG A 39 11.05 -20.62 5.92
N ALA A 40 11.14 -19.41 5.35
CA ALA A 40 12.15 -19.09 4.35
C ALA A 40 13.58 -19.09 4.93
N ALA A 41 13.76 -18.65 6.18
CA ALA A 41 15.04 -18.71 6.88
C ALA A 41 15.49 -20.16 7.16
N HIS A 42 14.56 -21.08 7.42
CA HIS A 42 14.91 -22.47 7.69
C HIS A 42 15.26 -23.28 6.42
N ARG A 43 14.74 -22.89 5.25
CA ARG A 43 14.99 -23.58 3.96
C ARG A 43 16.45 -23.45 3.52
N LYS A 44 17.10 -24.58 3.21
CA LYS A 44 18.51 -24.63 2.78
C LYS A 44 18.82 -23.68 1.61
N ALA A 45 17.93 -23.58 0.62
CA ALA A 45 18.12 -22.73 -0.56
C ALA A 45 18.13 -21.23 -0.26
N THR A 46 17.36 -20.77 0.73
CA THR A 46 17.18 -19.33 1.03
C THR A 46 17.82 -18.89 2.33
N ARG A 47 18.23 -19.82 3.21
CA ARG A 47 18.81 -19.53 4.53
C ARG A 47 19.93 -18.49 4.50
N HIS A 48 20.82 -18.55 3.51
CA HIS A 48 21.95 -17.63 3.42
C HIS A 48 21.52 -16.16 3.27
N LEU A 49 20.34 -15.89 2.69
CA LEU A 49 19.77 -14.54 2.57
C LEU A 49 19.29 -13.97 3.91
N PHE A 50 19.07 -14.84 4.90
CA PHE A 50 18.61 -14.48 6.25
C PHE A 50 19.77 -14.45 7.27
N SER A 51 21.02 -14.46 6.80
CA SER A 51 22.22 -14.43 7.66
C SER A 51 22.48 -13.08 8.33
N SER A 52 21.97 -11.99 7.75
CA SER A 52 22.15 -10.61 8.24
C SER A 52 20.84 -9.83 8.16
N ILE A 53 19.92 -10.13 9.08
CA ILE A 53 18.64 -9.42 9.17
C ILE A 53 18.84 -8.18 10.04
N LYS A 54 18.56 -7.01 9.48
CA LYS A 54 18.47 -5.76 10.23
C LYS A 54 17.00 -5.33 10.27
N VAL A 55 16.53 -5.01 11.47
CA VAL A 55 15.22 -4.38 11.64
C VAL A 55 15.43 -2.88 11.62
N GLU A 56 14.78 -2.22 10.67
CA GLU A 56 14.79 -0.77 10.54
C GLU A 56 13.38 -0.24 10.76
N TYR A 57 13.29 0.92 11.40
CA TYR A 57 12.03 1.57 11.70
C TYR A 57 11.98 2.91 10.95
N VAL A 58 10.83 3.19 10.36
CA VAL A 58 10.52 4.48 9.76
C VAL A 58 9.42 5.10 10.60
N ASP A 59 9.69 6.28 11.14
CA ASP A 59 8.71 7.00 11.95
C ASP A 59 7.53 7.46 11.10
N ALA A 60 6.33 7.31 11.64
CA ALA A 60 5.13 7.77 10.98
C ALA A 60 5.10 9.30 10.93
N TYR A 61 4.84 9.86 9.75
CA TYR A 61 4.64 11.30 9.60
C TYR A 61 3.38 11.77 10.33
N LYS A 62 3.44 13.00 10.85
CA LYS A 62 2.27 13.65 11.45
C LYS A 62 1.17 13.82 10.39
N PRO A 63 -0.10 13.52 10.73
CA PRO A 63 -1.22 13.76 9.82
C PRO A 63 -1.33 15.24 9.45
N ARG A 64 -1.80 15.52 8.24
CA ARG A 64 -2.03 16.87 7.74
C ARG A 64 -3.52 17.07 7.45
N PRO A 65 -4.15 18.11 8.00
CA PRO A 65 -5.55 18.38 7.73
C PRO A 65 -5.76 18.81 6.27
N SER A 66 -6.82 18.31 5.65
CA SER A 66 -7.26 18.65 4.31
C SER A 66 -8.75 19.01 4.28
N LEU A 67 -9.10 19.98 3.44
CA LEU A 67 -10.50 20.30 3.11
C LEU A 67 -11.05 19.42 1.98
N VAL A 68 -10.16 18.74 1.25
CA VAL A 68 -10.55 17.83 0.16
C VAL A 68 -10.94 16.50 0.79
N SER A 69 -12.25 16.23 0.87
CA SER A 69 -12.79 14.95 1.30
C SER A 69 -14.01 14.54 0.51
N LEU A 70 -14.29 13.23 0.52
CA LEU A 70 -15.48 12.66 -0.12
C LEU A 70 -16.79 13.12 0.54
N THR A 71 -16.72 13.66 1.76
CA THR A 71 -17.90 14.05 2.55
C THR A 71 -18.04 15.58 2.69
N GLY A 72 -17.12 16.36 2.10
CA GLY A 72 -17.06 17.81 2.27
C GLY A 72 -16.61 18.28 3.66
N LYS A 73 -16.28 17.36 4.57
CA LYS A 73 -15.76 17.67 5.91
C LYS A 73 -14.25 17.71 5.91
N LYS A 74 -13.66 18.44 6.87
CA LYS A 74 -12.22 18.41 7.12
C LYS A 74 -11.82 16.98 7.52
N VAL A 75 -10.77 16.46 6.90
CA VAL A 75 -10.21 15.13 7.20
C VAL A 75 -8.71 15.23 7.41
N ASP A 76 -8.17 14.39 8.29
CA ASP A 76 -6.73 14.26 8.44
C ASP A 76 -6.18 13.28 7.38
N CYS A 77 -5.29 13.79 6.53
CA CYS A 77 -4.57 12.99 5.56
C CYS A 77 -3.33 12.38 6.20
N HIS A 78 -3.13 11.08 5.97
CA HIS A 78 -2.06 10.30 6.55
C HIS A 78 -1.10 9.85 5.45
N VAL A 79 0.20 9.81 5.77
CA VAL A 79 1.20 9.19 4.90
C VAL A 79 1.14 7.69 5.10
N HIS A 80 0.60 6.97 4.11
CA HIS A 80 0.51 5.53 4.15
C HIS A 80 1.90 4.86 4.14
N ALA A 81 2.02 3.67 4.72
CA ALA A 81 3.30 2.94 4.83
C ALA A 81 3.98 2.72 3.47
N GLU A 82 3.22 2.46 2.40
CA GLU A 82 3.78 2.31 1.06
C GLU A 82 4.47 3.60 0.59
N VAL A 83 3.89 4.76 0.88
CA VAL A 83 4.46 6.06 0.55
C VAL A 83 5.72 6.29 1.37
N GLN A 84 5.70 5.97 2.67
CA GLN A 84 6.88 6.09 3.54
C GLN A 84 8.07 5.30 2.98
N LEU A 85 7.83 4.07 2.50
CA LEU A 85 8.88 3.25 1.88
C LEU A 85 9.39 3.83 0.56
N VAL A 86 8.51 4.33 -0.31
CA VAL A 86 8.93 5.00 -1.56
C VAL A 86 9.81 6.21 -1.24
N ILE A 87 9.40 7.05 -0.27
CA ILE A 87 10.18 8.22 0.15
C ILE A 87 11.53 7.82 0.75
N HIS A 88 11.57 6.80 1.61
CA HIS A 88 12.81 6.30 2.20
C HIS A 88 13.84 5.88 1.12
N TYR A 89 13.39 5.20 0.07
CA TYR A 89 14.27 4.74 -1.03
C TYR A 89 14.44 5.75 -2.19
N LEU A 90 13.77 6.91 -2.13
CA LEU A 90 14.09 8.04 -3.00
C LEU A 90 15.42 8.70 -2.58
N GLN A 91 15.78 8.61 -1.30
CA GLN A 91 17.06 9.08 -0.82
C GLN A 91 18.19 8.10 -1.21
N PRO A 92 19.42 8.59 -1.52
CA PRO A 92 20.51 7.78 -2.06
C PRO A 92 21.22 6.90 -1.00
N VAL A 93 20.46 6.15 -0.19
CA VAL A 93 21.00 5.46 0.99
C VAL A 93 21.46 4.02 0.68
N THR A 94 20.95 3.38 -0.38
CA THR A 94 21.19 1.94 -0.61
C THR A 94 21.74 1.63 -1.99
N THR A 95 22.84 0.87 -2.05
CA THR A 95 23.45 0.37 -3.28
C THR A 95 22.57 -0.63 -4.03
N LEU A 96 21.68 -1.34 -3.33
CA LEU A 96 20.73 -2.29 -3.89
C LEU A 96 19.32 -2.04 -3.33
N PRO A 97 18.53 -1.15 -3.96
CA PRO A 97 17.16 -0.91 -3.52
C PRO A 97 16.29 -2.16 -3.74
N PRO A 98 15.23 -2.36 -2.93
CA PRO A 98 14.30 -3.46 -3.16
C PRO A 98 13.60 -3.30 -4.51
N ARG A 99 13.19 -4.42 -5.11
CA ARG A 99 12.38 -4.41 -6.35
C ARG A 99 10.88 -4.47 -6.10
N TYR A 100 10.50 -4.86 -4.88
CA TYR A 100 9.11 -5.05 -4.48
C TYR A 100 8.85 -4.37 -3.15
N ILE A 101 7.70 -3.71 -3.06
CA ILE A 101 7.15 -3.20 -1.81
C ILE A 101 5.96 -4.09 -1.43
N GLY A 102 6.03 -4.66 -0.24
CA GLY A 102 4.95 -5.46 0.34
C GLY A 102 4.66 -4.97 1.75
N THR A 103 3.39 -4.68 2.02
CA THR A 103 2.90 -4.28 3.33
C THR A 103 1.93 -5.34 3.87
N SER A 104 1.56 -5.23 5.15
CA SER A 104 0.64 -6.15 5.82
C SER A 104 -0.80 -6.07 5.32
N LYS A 105 -1.13 -5.04 4.54
CA LYS A 105 -2.42 -4.83 3.87
C LYS A 105 -2.15 -4.62 2.38
N GLY A 106 -3.12 -4.92 1.52
CA GLY A 106 -2.96 -4.56 0.11
C GLY A 106 -2.77 -3.05 -0.06
N ALA A 107 -1.97 -2.62 -1.03
CA ALA A 107 -1.84 -1.20 -1.33
C ALA A 107 -3.20 -0.60 -1.75
N CYS A 108 -3.44 0.64 -1.34
CA CYS A 108 -4.59 1.40 -1.82
C CYS A 108 -4.40 1.80 -3.30
N PHE A 109 -5.45 2.32 -3.92
CA PHE A 109 -5.38 2.75 -5.32
C PHE A 109 -4.26 3.79 -5.54
N LEU A 110 -4.17 4.81 -4.69
CA LEU A 110 -3.15 5.86 -4.82
C LEU A 110 -1.73 5.36 -4.50
N CYS A 111 -1.56 4.50 -3.50
CA CYS A 111 -0.27 3.86 -3.20
C CYS A 111 0.20 2.98 -4.37
N HIS A 112 -0.70 2.17 -4.94
CA HIS A 112 -0.40 1.35 -6.11
C HIS A 112 0.01 2.22 -7.30
N LEU A 113 -0.74 3.29 -7.57
CA LEU A 113 -0.45 4.20 -8.67
C LEU A 113 0.89 4.92 -8.46
N LEU A 114 1.17 5.42 -7.25
CA LEU A 114 2.46 6.02 -6.89
C LEU A 114 3.62 5.06 -7.17
N ILE A 115 3.52 3.82 -6.69
CA ILE A 115 4.57 2.79 -6.85
C ILE A 115 4.81 2.46 -8.33
N VAL A 116 3.74 2.25 -9.09
CA VAL A 116 3.83 1.90 -10.52
C VAL A 116 4.39 3.07 -11.32
N GLU A 117 3.91 4.30 -11.09
CA GLU A 117 4.36 5.48 -11.81
C GLU A 117 5.78 5.93 -11.41
N HIS A 118 6.26 5.52 -10.22
CA HIS A 118 7.67 5.66 -9.81
C HIS A 118 8.60 4.68 -10.56
N SER A 119 8.06 3.62 -11.17
CA SER A 119 8.73 2.66 -12.06
C SER A 119 9.96 1.90 -11.52
N ARG A 120 10.35 2.10 -10.26
CA ARG A 120 11.45 1.35 -9.61
C ARG A 120 11.00 0.16 -8.78
N PHE A 121 9.72 0.16 -8.38
CA PHE A 121 9.17 -0.86 -7.49
C PHE A 121 7.91 -1.48 -8.07
N ALA A 122 7.68 -2.75 -7.77
CA ALA A 122 6.40 -3.41 -7.95
C ALA A 122 5.69 -3.56 -6.60
N VAL A 123 4.35 -3.63 -6.63
CA VAL A 123 3.55 -3.88 -5.44
C VAL A 123 3.23 -5.37 -5.34
N SER A 124 3.35 -5.96 -4.14
CA SER A 124 3.03 -7.38 -3.96
C SER A 124 1.53 -7.66 -4.11
N THR A 125 0.69 -6.77 -3.60
CA THR A 125 -0.78 -6.85 -3.66
C THR A 125 -1.39 -5.45 -3.58
N TRP A 126 -2.58 -5.26 -4.14
CA TRP A 126 -3.35 -4.03 -4.01
C TRP A 126 -4.86 -4.33 -3.98
N HIS A 127 -5.61 -3.58 -3.20
CA HIS A 127 -7.06 -3.75 -3.10
C HIS A 127 -7.82 -2.74 -3.99
N GLY A 128 -7.20 -1.61 -4.35
CA GLY A 128 -7.77 -0.62 -5.26
C GLY A 128 -8.85 0.26 -4.66
N ARG A 129 -8.80 0.50 -3.34
CA ARG A 129 -9.66 1.48 -2.66
C ARG A 129 -9.01 2.84 -2.74
N LEU A 130 -9.80 3.84 -3.11
CA LEU A 130 -9.42 5.24 -3.05
C LEU A 130 -9.72 5.77 -1.64
N PHE A 131 -8.77 6.48 -1.05
CA PHE A 131 -8.91 7.16 0.23
C PHE A 131 -8.64 8.65 0.02
N ASP A 132 -9.52 9.49 0.54
CA ASP A 132 -9.34 10.94 0.63
C ASP A 132 -8.36 11.34 1.75
N GLN A 133 -8.17 10.46 2.73
CA GLN A 133 -7.21 10.60 3.84
C GLN A 133 -5.77 10.22 3.47
N TRP A 134 -5.34 10.46 2.23
CA TRP A 134 -4.04 10.06 1.70
C TRP A 134 -3.18 11.28 1.38
N THR A 135 -1.87 11.23 1.65
CA THR A 135 -0.93 12.29 1.26
C THR A 135 0.50 11.78 1.06
N ILE A 136 1.30 12.59 0.37
CA ILE A 136 2.77 12.48 0.26
C ILE A 136 3.38 13.54 1.18
N PRO A 137 4.36 13.19 2.02
CA PRO A 137 4.96 14.17 2.92
C PRO A 137 5.73 15.22 2.13
N ASP A 138 5.55 16.49 2.49
CA ASP A 138 6.31 17.62 1.98
C ASP A 138 7.46 17.89 2.96
N LEU A 139 8.66 17.42 2.60
CA LEU A 139 9.84 17.40 3.45
C LEU A 139 10.84 18.46 2.99
N ALA A 140 11.39 19.21 3.95
CA ALA A 140 12.40 20.22 3.68
C ALA A 140 13.72 19.60 3.17
N GLU A 141 13.92 18.33 3.49
CA GLU A 141 15.11 17.53 3.15
C GLU A 141 15.10 17.02 1.71
N TYR A 142 14.04 17.26 0.93
CA TYR A 142 14.03 16.88 -0.47
C TYR A 142 14.99 17.72 -1.30
N THR A 143 15.88 17.04 -2.03
CA THR A 143 16.69 17.69 -3.06
C THR A 143 15.78 18.16 -4.20
N PRO A 144 16.20 19.16 -4.99
CA PRO A 144 15.46 19.62 -6.17
C PRO A 144 15.11 18.48 -7.14
N GLU A 145 15.99 17.49 -7.28
CA GLU A 145 15.81 16.31 -8.13
C GLU A 145 14.71 15.39 -7.59
N ASN A 146 14.66 15.20 -6.26
CA ASN A 146 13.60 14.43 -5.60
C ASN A 146 12.25 15.12 -5.78
N VAL A 147 12.19 16.44 -5.60
CA VAL A 147 10.97 17.23 -5.81
C VAL A 147 10.51 17.15 -7.26
N ALA A 148 11.42 17.32 -8.23
CA ALA A 148 11.10 17.20 -9.65
C ALA A 148 10.57 15.80 -10.00
N THR A 149 11.21 14.75 -9.47
CA THR A 149 10.78 13.36 -9.63
C THR A 149 9.37 13.14 -9.07
N LEU A 150 9.11 13.57 -7.83
CA LEU A 150 7.81 13.43 -7.19
C LEU A 150 6.72 14.21 -7.95
N ARG A 151 6.99 15.44 -8.39
CA ARG A 151 6.06 16.22 -9.21
C ARG A 151 5.71 15.50 -10.52
N ALA A 152 6.72 14.96 -11.22
CA ALA A 152 6.50 14.21 -12.45
C ALA A 152 5.65 12.96 -12.21
N ILE A 153 5.86 12.25 -11.10
CA ILE A 153 5.05 11.09 -10.72
C ILE A 153 3.60 11.52 -10.44
N ILE A 154 3.40 12.56 -9.63
CA ILE A 154 2.07 13.08 -9.29
C ILE A 154 1.31 13.50 -10.56
N GLN A 155 2.00 14.14 -11.51
CA GLN A 155 1.38 14.49 -12.79
C GLN A 155 0.93 13.26 -13.57
N ARG A 156 1.77 12.22 -13.69
CA ARG A 156 1.39 10.95 -14.34
C ARG A 156 0.21 10.27 -13.62
N MET A 157 0.21 10.29 -12.30
CA MET A 157 -0.91 9.78 -11.49
C MET A 157 -2.20 10.54 -11.79
N HIS A 158 -2.14 11.87 -11.91
CA HIS A 158 -3.27 12.72 -12.26
C HIS A 158 -3.79 12.38 -13.66
N ASP A 159 -2.92 12.36 -14.68
CA ASP A 159 -3.30 12.06 -16.06
C ASP A 159 -3.97 10.69 -16.19
N LYS A 160 -3.43 9.68 -15.50
CA LYS A 160 -3.99 8.33 -15.48
C LYS A 160 -5.34 8.27 -14.76
N SER A 161 -5.49 9.00 -13.66
CA SER A 161 -6.77 9.11 -12.96
C SER A 161 -7.81 9.79 -13.84
N SER A 162 -7.45 10.87 -14.53
CA SER A 162 -8.33 11.57 -15.47
C SER A 162 -8.77 10.68 -16.64
N ARG A 163 -7.86 9.85 -17.19
CA ARG A 163 -8.21 8.85 -18.20
C ARG A 163 -9.16 7.78 -17.66
N LEU A 164 -9.01 7.36 -16.41
CA LEU A 164 -9.92 6.37 -15.82
C LEU A 164 -11.34 6.91 -15.65
N LEU A 165 -11.53 8.23 -15.53
CA LEU A 165 -12.86 8.85 -15.47
C LEU A 165 -13.59 8.80 -16.81
N THR A 166 -12.88 8.74 -17.94
CA THR A 166 -13.51 8.71 -19.27
C THR A 166 -13.90 7.30 -19.71
N VAL A 167 -13.46 6.27 -18.99
CA VAL A 167 -13.70 4.86 -19.32
C VAL A 167 -14.86 4.32 -18.47
N PRO A 168 -15.87 3.66 -19.07
CA PRO A 168 -16.91 2.96 -18.30
C PRO A 168 -16.32 1.73 -17.61
N HIS A 169 -16.55 1.62 -16.30
CA HIS A 169 -16.09 0.48 -15.50
C HIS A 169 -17.27 -0.38 -15.03
N PRO A 170 -17.19 -1.72 -15.13
CA PRO A 170 -18.20 -2.59 -14.58
C PRO A 170 -18.23 -2.47 -13.06
N LYS A 171 -19.43 -2.50 -12.47
CA LYS A 171 -19.59 -2.56 -11.01
C LYS A 171 -18.92 -3.85 -10.50
N ARG A 172 -18.05 -3.72 -9.48
CA ARG A 172 -17.49 -4.90 -8.83
C ARG A 172 -18.62 -5.71 -8.18
N PRO A 173 -18.62 -7.04 -8.31
CA PRO A 173 -19.67 -7.89 -7.72
C PRO A 173 -19.62 -7.91 -6.19
N HIS A 174 -18.47 -7.57 -5.60
CA HIS A 174 -18.21 -7.62 -4.17
C HIS A 174 -17.43 -6.38 -3.69
N PRO A 175 -17.58 -5.98 -2.41
CA PRO A 175 -16.86 -4.86 -1.83
C PRO A 175 -15.33 -5.11 -1.83
N LEU A 176 -14.56 -4.02 -1.73
CA LEU A 176 -13.11 -4.05 -1.64
C LEU A 176 -12.71 -4.71 -0.31
N THR A 177 -12.04 -5.85 -0.38
CA THR A 177 -11.44 -6.51 0.78
C THR A 177 -10.03 -5.96 0.99
N SER A 178 -9.67 -5.61 2.23
CA SER A 178 -8.32 -5.14 2.59
C SER A 178 -7.27 -6.24 2.46
#